data_AF-X5H439-F1
#
_entry.id   AF-X5H439-F1
#
_cell.length_a   1.000
_cell.length_b   1.000
_cell.length_c   1.000
_cell.angle_alpha   90.00
_cell.angle_beta   90.00
_cell.angle_gamma   90.00
#
_symmetry.space_group_name_H-M   'P 1'
#
loop_
_entity.id
_entity.type
_entity.pdbx_description
1 polymer ?
#
loop_
_entity_poly.entity_id
_entity_poly.type
_entity_poly.pdbx_seq_one_letter_code
_entity_poly.pdbx_strand_id
1 'polypeptide(L)'
;MFYRDTFVGKDASGNRYYKKGTKRFVVYASKDCDPTTISTKWYLWLHNASDLLPTVSQDLPIGSSEDIEEVLVKKPMDTYIPWRPE
;
A
#
# COMPACT_ATOMS: atom_id res chain seq x y z
N MET A 1 -23.92 -10.43 3.16
CA MET A 1 -24.36 -9.36 2.23
C MET A 1 -24.03 -8.01 2.88
N PHE A 2 -22.96 -7.34 2.44
CA PHE A 2 -22.46 -6.10 3.06
C PHE A 2 -23.15 -4.85 2.45
N TYR A 3 -24.42 -4.64 2.78
CA TYR A 3 -25.28 -3.62 2.15
C TYR A 3 -24.98 -2.16 2.56
N ARG A 4 -23.92 -1.89 3.35
CA ARG A 4 -23.58 -0.53 3.85
C ARG A 4 -22.09 -0.21 3.79
N ASP A 5 -21.36 -0.89 2.93
CA ASP A 5 -19.92 -0.67 2.79
C ASP A 5 -19.71 0.31 1.65
N THR A 6 -19.24 1.53 1.94
CA THR A 6 -18.97 2.54 0.92
C THR A 6 -17.69 2.13 0.20
N PHE A 7 -17.79 1.81 -1.08
CA PHE A 7 -16.63 1.60 -1.94
C PHE A 7 -15.82 2.90 -2.02
N VAL A 8 -14.53 2.81 -1.71
CA VAL A 8 -13.63 3.95 -1.65
C VAL A 8 -12.77 4.03 -2.90
N GLY A 9 -12.22 2.89 -3.33
CA GLY A 9 -11.35 2.86 -4.50
C GLY A 9 -10.71 1.50 -4.74
N LYS A 10 -9.88 1.45 -5.77
CA LYS A 10 -9.14 0.27 -6.20
C LYS A 10 -7.69 0.67 -6.45
N ASP A 11 -6.74 -0.16 -6.05
CA ASP A 11 -5.31 0.05 -6.35
C ASP A 11 -4.91 -0.57 -7.72
N ALA A 12 -3.64 -0.40 -8.09
CA ALA A 12 -3.08 -0.96 -9.32
C ALA A 12 -3.04 -2.51 -9.30
N SER A 13 -2.78 -3.10 -8.13
CA SER A 13 -2.80 -4.56 -7.89
C SER A 13 -4.20 -5.16 -8.01
N GLY A 14 -5.23 -4.31 -7.97
CA GLY A 14 -6.63 -4.64 -8.14
C GLY A 14 -7.41 -4.85 -6.84
N ASN A 15 -6.78 -4.63 -5.69
CA ASN A 15 -7.40 -4.68 -4.38
C ASN A 15 -8.46 -3.59 -4.27
N ARG A 16 -9.61 -3.92 -3.67
CA ARG A 16 -10.75 -3.00 -3.49
C ARG A 16 -10.87 -2.58 -2.04
N TYR A 17 -11.03 -1.30 -1.80
CA TYR A 17 -11.05 -0.71 -0.47
C TYR A 17 -12.46 -0.20 -0.14
N TYR A 18 -12.87 -0.44 1.10
CA TYR A 18 -14.21 -0.12 1.60
C TYR A 18 -14.11 0.53 2.97
N LYS A 19 -15.06 1.43 3.27
CA LYS A 19 -15.19 2.08 4.57
C LYS A 19 -16.60 1.92 5.10
N LYS A 20 -16.70 1.60 6.40
CA LYS A 20 -17.96 1.55 7.15
C LYS A 20 -17.77 2.21 8.51
N GLY A 21 -18.25 3.44 8.63
CA GLY A 21 -17.98 4.27 9.81
C GLY A 21 -16.47 4.53 9.97
N THR A 22 -15.91 4.15 11.12
CA THR A 22 -14.47 4.25 11.41
C THR A 22 -13.66 3.04 10.95
N LYS A 23 -14.32 1.97 10.50
CA LYS A 23 -13.65 0.74 10.05
C LYS A 23 -13.34 0.81 8.57
N ARG A 24 -12.14 0.38 8.20
CA ARG A 24 -11.63 0.31 6.83
C ARG A 24 -11.29 -1.15 6.52
N PHE A 25 -11.62 -1.59 5.31
CA PHE A 25 -11.45 -2.97 4.89
C PHE A 25 -10.90 -3.04 3.47
N VAL A 26 -10.20 -4.12 3.19
CA VAL A 26 -9.68 -4.43 1.86
C VAL A 26 -10.20 -5.79 1.43
N VAL A 27 -10.58 -5.89 0.16
CA VAL A 27 -10.84 -7.15 -0.53
C VAL A 27 -9.71 -7.32 -1.53
N TYR A 28 -8.85 -8.31 -1.27
CA TYR A 28 -7.73 -8.62 -2.15
C TYR A 28 -8.21 -9.10 -3.52
N ALA A 29 -7.46 -8.73 -4.57
CA ALA A 29 -7.69 -9.27 -5.91
C ALA A 29 -7.24 -10.73 -6.02
N SER A 30 -6.14 -11.07 -5.34
CA SER A 30 -5.61 -12.45 -5.30
C SER A 30 -6.40 -13.31 -4.31
N LYS A 31 -6.46 -14.62 -4.60
CA LYS A 31 -7.03 -15.63 -3.69
C LYS A 31 -6.18 -15.86 -2.45
N ASP A 32 -4.88 -15.57 -2.53
CA ASP A 32 -3.93 -15.84 -1.46
C ASP A 32 -3.92 -14.76 -0.36
N CYS A 33 -4.70 -13.68 -0.53
CA CYS A 33 -4.87 -12.61 0.44
C CYS A 33 -3.55 -12.03 0.97
N ASP A 34 -2.60 -11.79 0.08
CA ASP A 34 -1.26 -11.33 0.45
C ASP A 34 -1.24 -9.82 0.80
N PRO A 35 -0.99 -9.44 2.06
CA PRO A 35 -0.95 -8.04 2.49
C PRO A 35 0.21 -7.25 1.91
N THR A 36 1.28 -7.90 1.45
CA THR A 36 2.44 -7.23 0.86
C THR A 36 2.12 -6.56 -0.48
N THR A 37 1.01 -6.96 -1.11
CA THR A 37 0.53 -6.40 -2.38
C THR A 37 -0.13 -5.02 -2.27
N ILE A 38 -0.38 -4.55 -1.04
CA ILE A 38 -0.99 -3.25 -0.76
C ILE A 38 0.06 -2.15 -0.88
N SER A 39 -0.23 -1.11 -1.66
CA SER A 39 0.68 0.05 -1.75
C SER A 39 0.76 0.81 -0.43
N THR A 40 1.90 1.45 -0.15
CA THR A 40 2.15 2.17 1.11
C THR A 40 1.07 3.20 1.43
N LYS A 41 0.58 3.95 0.41
CA LYS A 41 -0.48 4.95 0.61
C LYS A 41 -1.79 4.29 1.09
N TRP A 42 -2.19 3.17 0.47
CA TRP A 42 -3.36 2.40 0.89
C TRP A 42 -3.17 1.70 2.24
N TYR A 43 -1.95 1.25 2.55
CA TYR A 43 -1.60 0.69 3.86
C TYR A 43 -1.80 1.72 4.97
N LEU A 44 -1.25 2.92 4.83
CA LEU A 44 -1.41 4.00 5.81
C LEU A 44 -2.88 4.38 5.99
N TRP A 45 -3.63 4.45 4.88
CA TRP A 45 -5.06 4.68 4.94
C TRP A 45 -5.78 3.54 5.66
N LEU A 46 -5.50 2.27 5.34
CA LEU A 46 -6.15 1.12 5.96
C LEU A 46 -5.93 1.08 7.49
N HIS A 47 -4.72 1.45 7.94
CA HIS A 47 -4.33 1.48 9.35
C HIS A 47 -4.73 2.76 10.10
N ASN A 48 -5.61 3.60 9.55
CA ASN A 48 -6.02 4.89 10.13
C ASN A 48 -4.83 5.84 10.43
N ALA A 49 -3.67 5.62 9.82
CA ALA A 49 -2.50 6.49 9.98
C ALA A 49 -2.60 7.74 9.11
N SER A 50 -3.41 7.71 8.06
CA SER A 50 -3.70 8.84 7.19
C SER A 50 -5.18 8.87 6.80
N ASP A 51 -5.77 10.06 6.78
CA ASP A 51 -7.12 10.30 6.26
C ASP A 51 -7.13 10.67 4.77
N LEU A 52 -5.96 10.92 4.20
CA LEU A 52 -5.83 11.21 2.78
C LEU A 52 -6.13 9.95 1.97
N LEU A 53 -7.07 10.07 1.05
CA LEU A 53 -7.26 9.05 0.04
C LEU A 53 -6.09 9.11 -0.94
N PRO A 54 -5.53 7.96 -1.35
CA PRO A 54 -4.59 7.89 -2.45
C PRO A 54 -5.34 8.15 -3.76
N THR A 55 -5.74 9.40 -3.99
CA THR A 55 -6.22 9.86 -5.29
C THR A 55 -5.01 9.99 -6.21
N VAL A 56 -5.21 9.62 -7.48
CA VAL A 56 -4.21 9.68 -8.56
C VAL A 56 -3.60 11.09 -8.76
N SER A 57 -4.23 12.15 -8.19
CA SER A 57 -3.87 13.56 -8.44
C SER A 57 -3.15 14.27 -7.29
N GLN A 58 -2.56 13.54 -6.34
CA GLN A 58 -1.70 14.12 -5.30
C GLN A 58 -0.27 13.59 -5.45
N ASP A 59 0.22 13.60 -6.69
CA ASP A 59 1.65 13.67 -6.96
C ASP A 59 2.05 15.15 -6.94
N LEU A 60 1.88 15.79 -5.77
CA LEU A 60 2.73 16.93 -5.47
C LEU A 60 4.11 16.33 -5.20
N PRO A 61 5.18 16.83 -5.84
CA PRO A 61 6.53 16.30 -5.65
C PRO A 61 6.91 16.58 -4.20
N ILE A 62 6.65 15.62 -3.32
CA ILE A 62 7.17 15.59 -1.97
C ILE A 62 8.66 15.28 -2.15
N GLY A 63 9.44 16.35 -2.31
CA GLY A 63 10.90 16.41 -2.21
C GLY A 63 11.67 15.25 -2.84
N SER A 64 12.15 15.47 -4.08
CA SER A 64 13.36 14.86 -4.67
C SER A 64 13.70 13.45 -4.15
N SER A 65 12.99 12.45 -4.65
CA SER A 65 13.39 11.04 -4.59
C SER A 65 14.31 10.64 -5.75
N GLU A 66 14.87 11.61 -6.47
CA GLU A 66 15.79 11.40 -7.59
C GLU A 66 17.04 10.60 -7.16
N ASP A 67 17.33 10.51 -5.86
CA ASP A 67 18.45 9.74 -5.33
C ASP A 67 18.13 8.25 -5.04
N ILE A 68 16.87 7.78 -5.09
CA ILE A 68 16.51 6.42 -4.64
C ILE A 68 16.27 5.45 -5.81
N GLU A 69 15.81 5.91 -6.98
CA GLU A 69 15.54 4.99 -8.10
C GLU A 69 16.81 4.46 -8.78
N GLU A 70 17.94 5.19 -8.75
CA GLU A 70 19.18 4.74 -9.39
C GLU A 70 19.88 3.60 -8.62
N VAL A 71 19.59 3.44 -7.32
CA VAL A 71 20.22 2.39 -6.48
C VAL A 71 19.50 1.04 -6.61
N LEU A 72 18.20 1.02 -6.94
CA LEU A 72 17.39 -0.21 -6.93
C LEU A 72 17.46 -1.03 -8.22
N VAL A 73 18.02 -0.49 -9.31
CA VAL A 73 18.08 -1.19 -10.61
C VAL A 73 19.21 -2.24 -10.68
N LYS A 74 20.12 -2.34 -9.68
CA LYS A 74 21.32 -3.20 -9.80
C LYS A 74 21.64 -4.12 -8.62
N LYS A 75 20.65 -4.63 -7.88
CA LYS A 75 20.91 -5.76 -6.99
C LYS A 75 19.84 -6.85 -7.11
N PRO A 76 20.21 -8.12 -7.41
CA PRO A 76 19.27 -9.21 -7.32
C PRO A 76 18.83 -9.32 -5.86
N MET A 77 17.54 -9.07 -5.61
CA MET A 77 16.81 -9.23 -4.34
C MET A 77 17.66 -9.83 -3.21
N ASP A 78 18.40 -8.98 -2.50
CA ASP A 78 19.33 -9.42 -1.46
C ASP A 78 18.53 -10.12 -0.35
N THR A 79 18.64 -11.44 -0.27
CA THR A 79 18.11 -12.25 0.84
C THR A 79 18.61 -11.65 2.15
N TYR A 80 17.70 -11.31 3.07
CA TYR A 80 18.05 -10.75 4.38
C TYR A 80 19.02 -11.68 5.12
N ILE A 81 20.24 -11.20 5.38
CA ILE A 81 21.23 -11.88 6.22
C ILE A 81 21.04 -11.37 7.65
N PRO A 82 20.60 -12.21 8.60
CA PRO A 82 20.45 -11.79 9.98
C PRO A 82 21.80 -11.49 10.62
N TRP A 83 21.79 -10.53 11.54
CA TRP A 83 22.96 -10.16 12.33
C TRP A 83 23.47 -11.35 13.18
N ARG A 84 24.79 -11.58 13.19
CA ARG A 84 25.48 -12.53 14.10
C ARG A 84 26.37 -11.74 15.07
N PRO A 85 26.23 -11.91 16.39
CA PRO A 85 27.33 -11.61 17.30
C PRO A 85 28.46 -12.64 17.12
N GLU A 86 29.70 -12.18 17.12
CA GLU A 86 30.91 -13.02 17.31
C GLU A 86 31.05 -13.48 18.77
#